data_AF-A0A1M7PJZ9-F1
#
_entry.id   AF-A0A1M7PJZ9-F1
#
_cell.length_a   1.000
_cell.length_b   1.000
_cell.length_c   1.000
_cell.angle_alpha   90.00
_cell.angle_beta   90.00
_cell.angle_gamma   90.00
#
_symmetry.space_group_name_H-M   'P 1'
#
loop_
_entity.id
_entity.type
_entity.pdbx_description
1 polymer ?
#
loop_
_entity_poly.entity_id
_entity_poly.type
_entity_poly.pdbx_seq_one_letter_code
_entity_poly.pdbx_strand_id
1 'polypeptide(L)' 'MSRSSLIITDSLFAATVIMIAYGNGGFDKNPLFLNLLVVVAFASCIIRHINYYKLTKKIY' A
#
# COMPACT_ATOMS: atom_id res chain seq x y z
N MET A 1 -9.41 -11.61 -8.53
CA MET A 1 -9.24 -11.09 -7.15
C MET A 1 -10.55 -10.47 -6.71
N SER A 2 -11.17 -10.91 -5.62
CA SER A 2 -12.42 -10.30 -5.13
C SER A 2 -12.13 -8.90 -4.58
N ARG A 3 -13.10 -7.97 -4.63
CA ARG A 3 -12.97 -6.62 -4.08
C ARG A 3 -12.47 -6.66 -2.63
N SER A 4 -12.99 -7.59 -1.85
CA SER A 4 -12.63 -7.81 -0.45
C SER A 4 -11.15 -8.15 -0.29
N SER A 5 -10.60 -9.01 -1.15
CA SER A 5 -9.17 -9.37 -1.10
C SER A 5 -8.27 -8.16 -1.39
N LEU A 6 -8.68 -7.26 -2.30
CA LEU A 6 -7.94 -6.04 -2.61
C LEU A 6 -7.88 -5.09 -1.41
N ILE A 7 -9.04 -4.83 -0.80
CA ILE A 7 -9.18 -3.95 0.36
C ILE A 7 -8.39 -4.51 1.56
N ILE A 8 -8.45 -5.82 1.79
CA ILE A 8 -7.70 -6.49 2.86
C ILE A 8 -6.19 -6.32 2.64
N THR A 9 -5.68 -6.52 1.42
CA THR A 9 -4.24 -6.33 1.16
C THR A 9 -3.78 -4.87 1.33
N ASP A 10 -4.58 -3.90 0.88
CA ASP A 10 -4.19 -2.49 1.00
C ASP A 10 -4.27 -2.00 2.47
N SER A 11 -5.24 -2.49 3.24
CA SER A 11 -5.35 -2.20 4.68
C SER A 11 -4.25 -2.87 5.50
N LEU A 12 -3.88 -4.12 5.19
CA LEU A 12 -2.70 -4.78 5.76
C LEU A 12 -1.42 -4.00 5.48
N PHE A 13 -1.26 -3.51 4.25
CA PHE A 13 -0.10 -2.71 3.86
C PHE A 13 -0.02 -1.40 4.65
N ALA A 14 -1.12 -0.65 4.75
CA ALA A 14 -1.19 0.57 5.55
C ALA A 14 -0.89 0.31 7.05
N ALA A 15 -1.42 -0.78 7.61
CA ALA A 15 -1.17 -1.17 9.00
C ALA A 15 0.31 -1.47 9.26
N THR A 16 0.99 -2.21 8.35
CA THR A 16 2.43 -2.47 8.47
C THR A 16 3.26 -1.19 8.40
N VAL A 17 2.89 -0.25 7.53
CA VAL A 17 3.58 1.04 7.40
C VAL A 17 3.45 1.86 8.69
N ILE A 18 2.25 1.92 9.26
CA ILE A 18 1.99 2.60 10.54
C ILE A 18 2.78 1.94 11.66
N MET A 19 2.78 0.62 11.73
CA MET A 19 3.48 -0.13 12.79
C MET A 19 5.00 0.09 12.71
N ILE A 20 5.58 0.13 11.51
CA ILE A 20 7.00 0.46 11.30
C ILE A 20 7.30 1.92 11.69
N ALA A 21 6.42 2.86 11.34
CA ALA A 21 6.59 4.27 11.67
C ALA A 21 6.56 4.52 13.18
N TYR A 22 5.63 3.88 13.90
CA TYR A 22 5.50 3.99 15.36
C TYR A 22 6.57 3.19 16.12
N GLY A 23 6.92 1.98 15.65
CA GLY A 23 7.87 1.10 16.33
C GLY A 23 9.32 1.57 16.28
N ASN A 24 9.75 2.19 15.17
CA ASN A 24 11.14 2.64 15.00
C ASN A 24 11.35 4.14 15.31
N GLY A 25 10.34 4.82 15.86
CA GLY A 25 10.45 6.22 16.28
C GLY A 25 10.50 7.22 15.13
N GLY A 26 9.86 6.89 13.99
CA GLY A 26 9.75 7.75 12.82
C GLY A 26 10.49 7.24 11.58
N PHE A 27 10.04 7.69 10.40
CA PHE A 27 10.64 7.33 9.10
C PHE A 27 12.10 7.76 8.95
N ASP A 28 12.55 8.81 9.66
CA ASP A 28 13.94 9.30 9.58
C ASP A 28 14.98 8.36 10.21
N LYS A 29 14.57 7.49 11.13
CA LYS A 29 15.46 6.50 11.75
C LYS A 29 15.51 5.17 10.99
N ASN A 30 14.64 4.99 10.01
CA ASN A 30 14.64 3.81 9.18
C ASN A 30 15.71 3.90 8.09
N PRO A 31 16.36 2.78 7.73
CA PRO A 31 17.29 2.77 6.62
C PRO A 31 16.58 3.25 5.35
N LEU A 32 17.23 4.15 4.60
CA LEU A 32 16.72 4.78 3.36
C LEU A 32 16.02 3.80 2.40
N PHE A 33 16.53 2.57 2.31
CA PHE A 33 15.95 1.49 1.51
C PHE A 33 14.53 1.12 1.95
N LEU A 34 14.26 1.07 3.25
CA LEU A 34 12.93 0.75 3.80
C LEU A 34 11.92 1.84 3.44
N ASN A 35 12.33 3.11 3.53
CA ASN A 35 11.49 4.25 3.15
C ASN A 35 11.14 4.20 1.66
N LEU A 36 12.13 3.90 0.82
CA LEU A 36 11.93 3.76 -0.62
C LEU A 36 11.01 2.57 -0.95
N LEU A 37 11.16 1.45 -0.24
CA LEU A 37 10.31 0.28 -0.38
C LEU A 37 8.84 0.61 -0.06
N VAL A 38 8.60 1.39 1.01
CA VAL A 38 7.27 1.83 1.40
C VAL A 38 6.65 2.73 0.33
N VAL A 39 7.41 3.68 -0.23
CA VAL A 39 6.93 4.56 -1.30
C VAL A 39 6.58 3.76 -2.56
N VAL A 40 7.44 2.83 -2.98
CA VAL A 40 7.21 1.98 -4.16
C VAL A 40 6.00 1.07 -3.95
N ALA A 41 5.86 0.48 -2.77
CA ALA A 41 4.73 -0.39 -2.48
C ALA A 41 3.41 0.40 -2.31
N PHE A 42 3.44 1.62 -1.77
CA PHE A 42 2.28 2.52 -1.75
C PHE A 42 1.85 2.93 -3.17
N ALA A 43 2.80 3.31 -4.02
CA ALA A 43 2.53 3.59 -5.43
C ALA A 43 1.95 2.37 -6.16
N SER A 44 2.47 1.18 -5.85
CA SER A 44 1.96 -0.09 -6.40
C SER A 44 0.53 -0.38 -5.92
N CYS A 45 0.18 -0.11 -4.66
CA CYS A 45 -1.20 -0.19 -4.17
C CYS A 45 -2.12 0.77 -4.90
N ILE A 46 -1.74 2.04 -5.08
CA ILE A 46 -2.53 3.04 -5.83
C ILE A 46 -2.74 2.58 -7.28
N ILE A 47 -1.69 2.20 -7.98
CA ILE A 47 -1.78 1.74 -9.38
C ILE A 47 -2.66 0.50 -9.45
N ARG A 48 -2.51 -0.45 -8.53
CA ARG A 48 -3.34 -1.65 -8.45
C ARG A 48 -4.79 -1.32 -8.15
N HIS A 49 -5.08 -0.35 -7.28
CA HIS A 49 -6.42 0.10 -6.98
C HIS A 49 -7.04 0.80 -8.19
N ILE A 50 -6.34 1.73 -8.84
CA ILE A 50 -6.78 2.38 -10.08
C ILE A 50 -7.00 1.35 -11.20
N ASN A 51 -6.06 0.43 -11.39
CA ASN A 51 -6.13 -0.57 -12.45
C ASN A 51 -7.21 -1.62 -12.15
N TYR A 52 -7.40 -2.01 -10.90
CA TYR A 52 -8.53 -2.86 -10.48
C TYR A 52 -9.85 -2.17 -10.77
N TYR A 53 -10.00 -0.89 -10.42
CA TYR A 53 -11.19 -0.10 -10.76
C TYR A 53 -11.38 0.05 -12.28
N LYS A 54 -10.29 0.20 -13.05
CA LYS A 54 -10.34 0.28 -14.52
C LYS A 54 -10.71 -1.06 -15.18
N LEU A 55 -10.24 -2.18 -14.64
CA LEU A 55 -10.55 -3.54 -15.13
C LEU A 55 -11.92 -4.03 -14.69
N THR A 56 -12.37 -3.71 -13.47
CA THR A 56 -13.70 -4.09 -12.98
C THR A 56 -14.80 -3.08 -13.34
N LYS A 57 -14.47 -1.85 -13.78
CA LYS A 57 -15.38 -0.97 -14.53
C LYS A 57 -15.21 -1.15 -16.03
N LYS A 58 -15.59 -2.33 -16.52
CA LYS A 58 -16.20 -2.38 -17.85
C LYS A 58 -17.59 -1.72 -17.68
N ILE A 59 -17.68 -0.45 -18.10
CA ILE A 59 -18.91 0.29 -18.42
C ILE A 59 -19.86 0.56 -17.24
N TYR A 60 -19.75 1.76 -16.66
CA TYR A 60 -20.83 2.77 -16.62
C TYR A 60 -20.19 4.12 -16.34
#